data_AF-A0A3D3CVU0-F1
#
_entry.id   AF-A0A3D3CVU0-F1
#
_cell.length_a   1.000
_cell.length_b   1.000
_cell.length_c   1.000
_cell.angle_alpha   90.00
_cell.angle_beta   90.00
_cell.angle_gamma   90.00
#
_symmetry.space_group_name_H-M   'P 1'
#
loop_
_entity.id
_entity.type
_entity.pdbx_description
1 polymer ?
#
loop_
_entity_poly.entity_id
_entity_poly.type
_entity_poly.pdbx_seq_one_letter_code
_entity_poly.pdbx_strand_id
1 'polypeptide(L)'
;MKKKKLITRRNAIITGVSTIGGLLLTGCSKKLPPTYGNILRMGDVLTYAAQRTLLPGQSLAREYQLSDISSFPATGTTNPAAPGQPGYSQTYGQLHSGAFSDWRLSVEGRVARPKKYSLAELQQFPARTQITRHTCEEGWTAIGQWTGAPLGLVL
;
A
#
# COMPACT_ATOMS: atom_id res chain seq x y z
N MET A 1 -58.47 -16.37 13.78
CA MET A 1 -57.96 -15.38 12.80
C MET A 1 -56.53 -14.98 13.19
N LYS A 2 -55.50 -15.38 12.41
CA LYS A 2 -54.11 -15.01 12.70
C LYS A 2 -53.87 -13.53 12.33
N LYS A 3 -53.65 -12.67 13.34
CA LYS A 3 -53.25 -11.27 13.11
C LYS A 3 -51.84 -11.25 12.50
N LYS A 4 -51.72 -10.79 11.25
CA LYS A 4 -50.41 -10.50 10.65
C LYS A 4 -49.80 -9.31 11.40
N LYS A 5 -48.72 -9.54 12.16
CA LYS A 5 -47.92 -8.44 12.73
C LYS A 5 -47.23 -7.72 11.58
N LEU A 6 -47.71 -6.51 11.27
CA LEU A 6 -47.06 -5.61 10.33
C LEU A 6 -45.74 -5.16 10.94
N ILE A 7 -44.62 -5.57 10.33
CA ILE A 7 -43.32 -5.03 10.68
C ILE A 7 -43.30 -3.57 10.20
N THR A 8 -43.33 -2.63 11.14
CA THR A 8 -43.22 -1.21 10.82
C THR A 8 -41.79 -0.88 10.43
N ARG A 9 -41.60 0.04 9.47
CA ARG A 9 -40.26 0.50 9.02
C ARG A 9 -39.33 0.84 10.19
N ARG A 10 -39.87 1.48 11.23
CA ARG A 10 -39.13 1.85 12.45
C ARG A 10 -38.64 0.62 13.22
N ASN A 11 -39.48 -0.40 13.40
CA ASN A 11 -39.06 -1.64 14.05
C ASN A 11 -38.08 -2.44 13.18
N ALA A 12 -38.25 -2.43 11.86
CA ALA A 12 -37.27 -3.04 10.95
C ALA A 12 -35.88 -2.37 11.05
N ILE A 13 -35.84 -1.03 11.11
CA ILE A 13 -34.60 -0.27 11.29
C ILE A 13 -33.98 -0.55 12.66
N ILE A 14 -34.76 -0.47 13.74
CA ILE A 14 -34.26 -0.71 15.10
C ILE A 14 -33.71 -2.14 15.22
N THR A 15 -34.48 -3.15 14.80
CA THR A 15 -34.04 -4.55 14.86
C THR A 15 -32.82 -4.81 13.96
N GLY A 16 -32.77 -4.21 12.77
CA GLY A 16 -31.61 -4.33 11.86
C GLY A 16 -30.32 -3.74 12.42
N VAL A 17 -30.39 -2.56 13.06
CA VAL A 17 -29.24 -1.90 13.70
C VAL A 17 -28.72 -2.75 14.88
N SER A 18 -29.61 -3.33 15.69
CA SER A 18 -29.23 -4.18 16.82
C SER A 18 -28.49 -5.45 16.39
N THR A 19 -28.90 -6.08 15.29
CA THR A 19 -28.23 -7.30 14.78
C THR A 19 -26.86 -7.03 14.16
N ILE A 20 -26.65 -5.87 13.53
CA ILE A 20 -25.34 -5.49 12.98
C ILE A 20 -24.36 -5.12 14.09
N GLY A 21 -24.83 -4.43 15.14
CA GLY A 21 -24.00 -4.07 16.29
C GLY A 21 -23.42 -5.27 17.04
N GLY A 22 -24.19 -6.37 17.15
CA GLY A 22 -23.74 -7.60 17.82
C GLY A 22 -22.62 -8.35 17.08
N LEU A 23 -22.64 -8.33 15.74
CA LEU A 23 -21.61 -9.00 14.92
C LEU A 23 -20.28 -8.23 14.86
N LEU A 24 -20.29 -6.93 15.15
CA LEU A 24 -19.09 -6.10 15.15
C LEU A 24 -18.27 -6.22 16.45
N LEU A 25 -18.89 -6.65 17.56
CA LEU A 25 -18.23 -6.76 18.87
C LEU A 25 -17.34 -8.01 19.00
N THR A 26 -17.49 -9.00 18.12
CA THR A 26 -16.68 -10.23 18.14
C THR A 26 -15.51 -10.21 17.15
N GLY A 27 -15.33 -9.12 16.40
CA GLY A 27 -14.24 -9.00 15.43
C GLY A 27 -12.91 -8.71 16.12
N CYS A 28 -11.85 -9.46 15.77
CA CYS A 28 -10.48 -9.16 16.18
C CYS A 28 -10.17 -7.66 16.03
N SER A 29 -9.69 -7.02 17.10
CA SER A 29 -9.25 -5.62 17.10
C SER A 29 -8.15 -5.39 16.07
N LYS A 30 -8.54 -5.10 14.83
CA LYS A 30 -7.63 -4.55 13.83
C LYS A 30 -7.32 -3.13 14.26
N LYS A 31 -6.03 -2.78 14.33
CA LYS A 31 -5.61 -1.42 14.66
C LYS A 31 -6.22 -0.46 13.62
N LEU A 32 -7.13 0.40 14.09
CA LEU A 32 -7.65 1.50 13.30
C LEU A 32 -6.56 2.57 13.14
N PRO A 33 -6.56 3.34 12.04
CA PRO A 33 -5.64 4.45 11.89
C PRO A 33 -5.82 5.43 13.05
N PRO A 34 -4.71 5.99 13.60
CA PRO A 34 -4.79 6.96 14.66
C PRO A 34 -5.52 8.22 14.19
N THR A 35 -6.45 8.72 14.99
CA THR A 35 -7.16 9.99 14.73
C THR A 35 -6.36 11.22 15.18
N TYR A 36 -5.20 11.00 15.80
CA TYR A 36 -4.33 12.04 16.36
C TYR A 36 -5.07 13.06 17.25
N GLY A 37 -6.16 12.63 17.90
CA GLY A 37 -6.98 13.49 18.78
C GLY A 37 -7.98 14.41 18.07
N ASN A 38 -8.12 14.33 16.74
CA ASN A 38 -9.00 15.21 15.98
C ASN A 38 -10.33 14.51 15.61
N ILE A 39 -11.45 15.07 16.08
CA ILE A 39 -12.81 14.55 15.84
C ILE A 39 -13.18 14.52 14.36
N LEU A 40 -12.65 15.45 13.55
CA LEU A 40 -12.91 15.49 12.10
C LEU A 40 -12.27 14.29 11.37
N ARG A 41 -11.30 13.62 11.99
CA ARG A 41 -10.68 12.41 11.46
C ARG A 41 -11.47 11.14 11.77
N MET A 42 -12.61 11.23 12.47
CA MET A 42 -13.54 10.11 12.58
C MET A 42 -14.05 9.65 11.21
N GLY A 43 -14.14 10.59 10.25
CA GLY A 43 -14.43 10.26 8.84
C GLY A 43 -13.38 9.34 8.22
N ASP A 44 -12.09 9.54 8.52
CA ASP A 44 -11.00 8.67 8.05
C ASP A 44 -11.16 7.24 8.59
N VAL A 45 -11.48 7.10 9.87
CA VAL A 45 -11.69 5.80 10.52
C VAL A 45 -12.90 5.08 9.92
N LEU A 46 -14.01 5.79 9.73
CA LEU A 46 -15.20 5.23 9.09
C LEU A 46 -14.90 4.81 7.66
N THR A 47 -14.22 5.66 6.89
CA THR A 47 -13.84 5.37 5.49
C THR A 47 -12.92 4.15 5.42
N TYR A 48 -11.89 4.10 6.27
CA TYR A 48 -10.96 2.99 6.36
C TYR A 48 -11.68 1.67 6.71
N ALA A 49 -12.54 1.71 7.73
CA ALA A 49 -13.32 0.54 8.14
C ALA A 49 -14.26 0.08 7.02
N ALA A 50 -15.01 1.01 6.41
CA ALA A 50 -15.93 0.71 5.32
C ALA A 50 -15.22 0.13 4.11
N GLN A 51 -14.09 0.71 3.68
CA GLN A 51 -13.30 0.16 2.57
C GLN A 51 -12.80 -1.25 2.90
N ARG A 52 -12.32 -1.50 4.11
CA ARG A 52 -11.76 -2.81 4.46
C ARG A 52 -12.82 -3.89 4.67
N THR A 53 -14.04 -3.52 5.07
CA THR A 53 -15.17 -4.46 5.23
C THR A 53 -15.90 -4.71 3.90
N LEU A 54 -16.09 -3.69 3.08
CA LEU A 54 -16.84 -3.78 1.82
C LEU A 54 -15.97 -4.26 0.65
N LEU A 55 -14.66 -4.00 0.68
CA LEU A 55 -13.72 -4.36 -0.39
C LEU A 55 -12.59 -5.30 0.10
N PRO A 56 -12.91 -6.41 0.81
CA PRO A 56 -11.88 -7.23 1.45
C PRO A 56 -10.88 -7.85 0.45
N GLY A 57 -11.30 -8.07 -0.79
CA GLY A 57 -10.50 -8.64 -1.89
C GLY A 57 -9.84 -7.63 -2.84
N GLN A 58 -10.04 -6.32 -2.65
CA GLN A 58 -9.36 -5.28 -3.43
C GLN A 58 -8.24 -4.61 -2.61
N SER A 59 -7.43 -5.41 -1.93
CA SER A 59 -6.31 -4.87 -1.14
C SER A 59 -5.15 -4.36 -1.99
N LEU A 60 -5.12 -4.71 -3.28
CA LEU A 60 -4.09 -4.30 -4.21
C LEU A 60 -4.59 -3.16 -5.09
N ALA A 61 -3.65 -2.33 -5.54
CA ALA A 61 -3.91 -1.37 -6.59
C ALA A 61 -4.45 -2.09 -7.84
N ARG A 62 -5.29 -1.40 -8.62
CA ARG A 62 -5.76 -1.94 -9.89
C ARG A 62 -4.57 -2.25 -10.79
N GLU A 63 -4.57 -3.47 -11.32
CA GLU A 63 -3.60 -3.91 -12.32
C GLU A 63 -4.12 -3.69 -13.74
N TYR A 64 -3.17 -3.45 -14.64
CA TYR A 64 -3.39 -3.11 -16.04
C TYR A 64 -2.77 -4.18 -16.95
N GLN A 65 -3.11 -4.12 -18.24
CA GLN A 65 -2.55 -5.03 -19.23
C GLN A 65 -1.20 -4.50 -19.73
N LEU A 66 -0.42 -5.38 -20.35
CA LEU A 66 0.86 -4.99 -20.97
C LEU A 66 0.68 -3.90 -22.04
N SER A 67 -0.45 -3.92 -22.76
CA SER A 67 -0.82 -2.91 -23.76
C SER A 67 -1.08 -1.52 -23.18
N ASP A 68 -1.32 -1.42 -21.87
CA ASP A 68 -1.64 -0.17 -21.20
C ASP A 68 -0.37 0.57 -20.73
N ILE A 69 0.81 -0.04 -20.86
CA ILE A 69 2.07 0.56 -20.46
C ILE A 69 2.29 1.86 -21.22
N SER A 70 2.62 2.92 -20.48
CA SER A 70 2.85 4.25 -21.03
C SER A 70 4.25 4.76 -20.66
N SER A 71 4.75 5.72 -21.42
CA SER A 71 6.05 6.35 -21.16
C SER A 71 6.06 7.13 -19.84
N PHE A 72 7.15 7.03 -19.09
CA PHE A 72 7.44 7.89 -17.95
C PHE A 72 8.15 9.16 -18.43
N PRO A 73 7.74 10.35 -17.99
CA PRO A 73 8.54 11.54 -18.22
C PRO A 73 9.85 11.44 -17.41
N ALA A 74 10.95 11.85 -18.03
CA ALA A 74 12.23 11.98 -17.36
C ALA A 74 12.33 13.38 -16.76
N THR A 75 11.87 13.56 -15.51
CA THR A 75 11.98 14.82 -14.79
C THR A 75 13.23 14.84 -13.92
N GLY A 76 14.06 15.88 -14.03
CA GLY A 76 15.25 16.07 -13.19
C GLY A 76 16.48 15.27 -13.63
N THR A 77 17.05 14.48 -12.72
CA THR A 77 18.34 13.80 -12.90
C THR A 77 18.17 12.38 -13.42
N THR A 78 18.59 12.11 -14.65
CA THR A 78 18.53 10.77 -15.27
C THR A 78 19.70 9.88 -14.92
N ASN A 79 20.88 10.47 -14.64
CA ASN A 79 22.07 9.74 -14.22
C ASN A 79 22.75 10.43 -13.03
N PRO A 80 22.53 9.96 -11.79
CA PRO A 80 23.17 10.51 -10.59
C PRO A 80 24.69 10.35 -10.54
N ALA A 81 25.29 9.50 -11.38
CA ALA A 81 26.75 9.34 -11.45
C ALA A 81 27.44 10.42 -12.29
N ALA A 82 26.69 11.21 -13.07
CA ALA A 82 27.26 12.21 -13.97
C ALA A 82 27.77 13.43 -13.18
N PRO A 83 29.07 13.77 -13.26
CA PRO A 83 29.60 14.96 -12.60
C PRO A 83 28.96 16.25 -13.12
N GLY A 84 28.78 17.23 -12.23
CA GLY A 84 28.28 18.57 -12.60
C GLY A 84 26.76 18.67 -12.78
N GLN A 85 26.01 17.60 -12.56
CA GLN A 85 24.54 17.63 -12.57
C GLN A 85 23.98 17.83 -11.15
N PRO A 86 22.81 18.50 -11.00
CA PRO A 86 22.05 18.45 -9.76
C PRO A 86 21.80 17.00 -9.33
N GLY A 87 21.99 16.69 -8.05
CA GLY A 87 21.85 15.32 -7.54
C GLY A 87 23.02 14.38 -7.85
N TYR A 88 24.19 14.90 -8.25
CA TYR A 88 25.41 14.10 -8.38
C TYR A 88 25.73 13.36 -7.07
N SER A 89 26.00 12.05 -7.19
CA SER A 89 26.39 11.18 -6.10
C SER A 89 27.56 10.30 -6.51
N GLN A 90 28.73 10.59 -5.94
CA GLN A 90 29.92 9.75 -6.12
C GLN A 90 29.68 8.33 -5.58
N THR A 91 28.98 8.20 -4.45
CA THR A 91 28.62 6.91 -3.85
C THR A 91 27.76 6.09 -4.80
N TYR A 92 26.75 6.70 -5.43
CA TYR A 92 25.97 6.01 -6.45
C TYR A 92 26.85 5.56 -7.61
N GLY A 93 27.75 6.43 -8.10
CA GLY A 93 28.67 6.09 -9.18
C GLY A 93 29.56 4.88 -8.88
N GLN A 94 30.09 4.79 -7.65
CA GLN A 94 30.88 3.64 -7.18
C GLN A 94 30.04 2.37 -7.06
N LEU A 95 28.84 2.46 -6.48
CA LEU A 95 27.95 1.30 -6.38
C LEU A 95 27.50 0.82 -7.76
N HIS A 96 27.18 1.75 -8.66
CA HIS A 96 26.77 1.45 -10.03
C HIS A 96 27.89 0.76 -10.83
N SER A 97 29.15 1.21 -10.71
CA SER A 97 30.28 0.54 -11.38
C SER A 97 30.55 -0.87 -10.85
N GLY A 98 30.24 -1.13 -9.58
CA GLY A 98 30.26 -2.46 -8.96
C GLY A 98 28.97 -3.28 -9.13
N ALA A 99 28.05 -2.88 -10.03
CA ALA A 99 26.74 -3.52 -10.21
C ALA A 99 25.95 -3.71 -8.89
N PHE A 100 26.12 -2.78 -7.96
CA PHE A 100 25.51 -2.75 -6.63
C PHE A 100 25.90 -3.94 -5.72
N SER A 101 27.02 -4.62 -5.98
CA SER A 101 27.51 -5.74 -5.16
C SER A 101 27.68 -5.39 -3.68
N ASP A 102 28.07 -4.15 -3.40
CA ASP A 102 28.33 -3.64 -2.05
C ASP A 102 27.13 -2.90 -1.44
N TRP A 103 26.05 -2.71 -2.20
CA TRP A 103 24.85 -2.05 -1.70
C TRP A 103 24.13 -2.94 -0.68
N ARG A 104 23.62 -2.34 0.40
CA ARG A 104 22.89 -3.04 1.47
C ARG A 104 21.61 -2.30 1.82
N LEU A 105 20.49 -3.02 1.89
CA LEU A 105 19.23 -2.56 2.47
C LEU A 105 19.20 -2.84 3.97
N SER A 106 19.05 -1.80 4.79
CA SER A 106 18.86 -1.95 6.23
C SER A 106 17.37 -2.01 6.59
N VAL A 107 16.97 -3.05 7.31
CA VAL A 107 15.67 -3.17 7.98
C VAL A 107 15.87 -2.91 9.47
N GLU A 108 15.38 -1.77 9.96
CA GLU A 108 15.62 -1.27 11.31
C GLU A 108 14.40 -0.51 11.87
N GLY A 109 14.53 0.10 13.05
CA GLY A 109 13.44 0.79 13.75
C GLY A 109 12.62 -0.15 14.65
N ARG A 110 11.29 -0.13 14.53
CA ARG A 110 10.39 -0.93 15.37
C ARG A 110 10.22 -2.36 14.83
N VAL A 111 11.32 -3.08 14.74
CA VAL A 111 11.38 -4.48 14.28
C VAL A 111 11.98 -5.37 15.36
N ALA A 112 11.50 -6.61 15.46
CA ALA A 112 12.03 -7.56 16.45
C ALA A 112 13.43 -8.09 16.08
N ARG A 113 13.76 -8.10 14.77
CA ARG A 113 15.02 -8.64 14.24
C ARG A 113 15.59 -7.71 13.16
N PRO A 114 16.38 -6.68 13.55
CA PRO A 114 17.06 -5.85 12.58
C PRO A 114 17.98 -6.67 11.68
N LYS A 115 18.02 -6.38 10.38
CA LYS A 115 18.84 -7.12 9.41
C LYS A 115 19.27 -6.21 8.26
N LYS A 116 20.41 -6.55 7.64
CA LYS A 116 20.87 -5.95 6.39
C LYS A 116 20.83 -7.01 5.29
N TYR A 117 20.37 -6.63 4.11
CA TYR A 117 20.33 -7.50 2.94
C TYR A 117 21.16 -6.92 1.80
N SER A 118 21.97 -7.74 1.14
CA SER A 118 22.54 -7.44 -0.16
C SER A 118 21.48 -7.51 -1.26
N LEU A 119 21.76 -6.91 -2.42
CA LEU A 119 20.87 -7.00 -3.58
C LEU A 119 20.68 -8.47 -4.03
N ALA A 120 21.74 -9.28 -3.99
CA ALA A 120 21.70 -10.69 -4.34
C ALA A 120 20.78 -11.49 -3.41
N GLU A 121 20.82 -11.25 -2.09
CA GLU A 121 19.91 -11.88 -1.14
C GLU A 121 18.45 -11.48 -1.39
N LEU A 122 18.18 -10.20 -1.71
CA LEU A 122 16.83 -9.75 -2.04
C LEU A 122 16.28 -10.42 -3.31
N GLN A 123 17.14 -10.65 -4.30
CA GLN A 123 16.77 -11.31 -5.56
C GLN A 123 16.47 -12.81 -5.40
N GLN A 124 16.85 -13.43 -4.27
CA GLN A 124 16.52 -14.83 -3.97
C GLN A 124 15.10 -15.00 -3.42
N PHE A 125 14.46 -13.94 -2.94
CA PHE A 125 13.07 -14.01 -2.49
C PHE A 125 12.13 -14.24 -3.69
N PRO A 126 10.98 -14.92 -3.49
CA PRO A 126 9.95 -15.03 -4.51
C PRO A 126 9.57 -13.66 -5.07
N ALA A 127 9.72 -13.50 -6.39
CA ALA A 127 9.37 -12.26 -7.07
C ALA A 127 7.89 -12.25 -7.46
N ARG A 128 7.30 -11.06 -7.44
CA ARG A 128 5.97 -10.78 -7.99
C ARG A 128 6.10 -9.69 -9.05
N THR A 129 5.42 -9.88 -10.17
CA THR A 129 5.25 -8.86 -11.20
C THR A 129 3.85 -8.23 -11.08
N GLN A 130 3.77 -6.91 -11.22
CA GLN A 130 2.52 -6.15 -11.26
C GLN A 130 2.62 -5.04 -12.30
N ILE A 131 1.54 -4.77 -13.02
CA ILE A 131 1.45 -3.61 -13.94
C ILE A 131 0.50 -2.62 -13.31
N THR A 132 1.03 -1.52 -12.79
CA THR A 132 0.25 -0.56 -11.98
C THR A 132 0.51 0.87 -12.42
N ARG A 133 -0.48 1.74 -12.20
CA ARG A 133 -0.36 3.17 -12.43
C ARG A 133 0.49 3.83 -11.33
N HIS A 134 1.54 4.53 -11.73
CA HIS A 134 2.26 5.51 -10.94
C HIS A 134 1.56 6.88 -11.10
N THR A 135 1.29 7.55 -9.99
CA THR A 135 0.71 8.90 -9.97
C THR A 135 1.70 9.80 -9.26
N CYS A 136 2.38 10.65 -10.04
CA CYS A 136 3.37 11.56 -9.51
C CYS A 136 2.71 12.83 -8.98
N GLU A 137 3.24 13.36 -7.89
CA GLU A 137 2.85 14.65 -7.28
C GLU A 137 3.04 15.84 -8.23
N GLU A 138 3.90 15.72 -9.24
CA GLU A 138 4.14 16.73 -10.28
C GLU A 138 3.00 16.82 -11.32
N GLY A 139 1.94 16.02 -11.17
CA GLY A 139 0.71 16.13 -11.96
C GLY A 139 0.63 15.23 -13.20
N TRP A 140 1.59 14.31 -13.38
CA TRP A 140 1.56 13.32 -14.45
C TRP A 140 1.29 11.91 -13.92
N THR A 141 0.84 11.03 -14.80
CA THR A 141 0.64 9.61 -14.48
C THR A 141 1.26 8.74 -15.56
N ALA A 142 1.73 7.55 -15.18
CA ALA A 142 2.22 6.55 -16.10
C ALA A 142 1.86 5.14 -15.63
N ILE A 143 1.68 4.21 -16.55
CA ILE A 143 1.48 2.80 -16.23
C ILE A 143 2.80 2.07 -16.50
N GLY A 144 3.35 1.45 -15.47
CA GLY A 144 4.61 0.71 -15.52
C GLY A 144 4.46 -0.72 -15.02
N GLN A 145 5.38 -1.58 -15.47
CA GLN A 145 5.53 -2.94 -14.96
C GLN A 145 6.64 -2.98 -13.92
N TRP A 146 6.34 -3.57 -12.77
CA TRP A 146 7.22 -3.64 -11.61
C TRP A 146 7.41 -5.11 -11.24
N THR A 147 8.65 -5.53 -11.02
CA THR A 147 8.98 -6.88 -10.60
C THR A 147 9.94 -6.83 -9.42
N GLY A 148 9.64 -7.58 -8.36
CA GLY A 148 10.53 -7.65 -7.19
C GLY A 148 9.95 -8.48 -6.05
N ALA A 149 10.69 -8.52 -4.94
CA ALA A 149 10.27 -9.22 -3.73
C ALA A 149 9.13 -8.46 -3.01
N PRO A 150 8.02 -9.12 -2.64
CA PRO A 150 7.01 -8.52 -1.77
C PRO A 150 7.62 -8.10 -0.43
N LEU A 151 7.40 -6.85 -0.02
CA LEU A 151 7.96 -6.29 1.21
C LEU A 151 7.66 -7.13 2.46
N GLY A 152 6.49 -7.77 2.52
CA GLY A 152 6.11 -8.63 3.64
C GLY A 152 6.95 -9.90 3.80
N LEU A 153 7.76 -10.28 2.80
CA LEU A 153 8.75 -11.37 2.94
C LEU A 153 10.10 -10.87 3.50
N VAL A 154 10.34 -9.56 3.41
CA VAL A 154 11.60 -8.91 3.82
C VAL A 154 11.52 -8.42 5.29
N LEU A 155 10.32 -8.04 5.74
CA LEU A 155 10.00 -7.56 7.10
C LEU A 155 9.68 -8.69 8.08
#